data_AF-A0A927MAR0-F1
#
_entry.id   AF-A0A927MAR0-F1
#
_cell.length_a   1.000
_cell.length_b   1.000
_cell.length_c   1.000
_cell.angle_alpha   90.00
_cell.angle_beta   90.00
_cell.angle_gamma   90.00
#
_symmetry.space_group_name_H-M   'P 1'
#
loop_
_entity.id
_entity.type
_entity.pdbx_description
1 polymer ?
#
loop_
_entity_poly.entity_id
_entity_poly.type
_entity_poly.pdbx_seq_one_letter_code
_entity_poly.pdbx_strand_id
1 'polypeptide(L)' 'MRYGSVGGVIVLIWLIIGAIAAGQRGYFDRDNDNCAEVGTTVVTVIAGPLNYVGLNPELECDVPQPSK' A
#
# COMPACT_ATOMS: atom_id res chain seq x y z
N MET A 1 27.01 14.36 7.27
CA MET A 1 26.17 13.15 7.10
C MET A 1 25.39 12.89 8.39
N ARG A 2 24.16 13.39 8.50
CA ARG A 2 23.32 13.15 9.70
C ARG A 2 21.82 13.08 9.36
N TYR A 3 21.41 13.62 8.21
CA TYR A 3 20.05 13.50 7.64
C TYR A 3 19.67 12.07 7.22
N GLY A 4 20.63 11.21 6.86
CA GLY A 4 20.33 9.82 6.44
C GLY A 4 19.71 8.97 7.56
N SER A 5 20.10 9.21 8.81
CA SER A 5 19.57 8.46 9.96
C SER A 5 18.10 8.79 10.25
N VAL A 6 17.72 10.06 10.11
CA VAL A 6 16.34 10.50 10.37
C VAL A 6 15.41 10.08 9.24
N GLY A 7 15.85 10.25 7.99
CA GLY A 7 15.09 9.79 6.82
C GLY A 7 14.83 8.28 6.85
N GLY A 8 15.83 7.48 7.23
CA GLY A 8 15.67 6.03 7.37
C GLY A 8 14.63 5.62 8.41
N VAL A 9 14.60 6.30 9.57
CA VAL A 9 13.60 6.04 10.62
C VAL A 9 12.19 6.39 10.14
N ILE A 10 12.03 7.49 9.41
CA ILE A 10 10.74 7.90 8.84
C ILE A 10 10.25 6.84 7.85
N VAL A 11 11.11 6.37 6.94
CA VAL A 11 10.75 5.32 5.96
C VAL A 11 10.42 4.01 6.67
N LEU A 12 11.14 3.64 7.73
CA LEU A 12 10.84 2.44 8.50
C LEU A 12 9.42 2.50 9.11
N ILE A 13 9.09 3.61 9.78
CA ILE A 13 7.76 3.82 10.37
C ILE A 13 6.69 3.78 9.27
N TRP A 14 6.96 4.41 8.13
CA TRP A 14 6.07 4.40 6.97
C TRP A 14 5.76 2.97 6.50
N LEU A 15 6.78 2.14 6.32
CA LEU A 15 6.61 0.75 5.89
C LEU A 15 5.88 -0.10 6.93
N ILE A 16 6.09 0.13 8.23
CA ILE A 16 5.36 -0.55 9.29
C ILE A 16 3.86 -0.23 9.22
N ILE A 17 3.51 1.05 9.06
CA ILE A 17 2.10 1.46 8.89
C ILE A 17 1.50 0.80 7.65
N GLY A 18 2.26 0.76 6.56
CA GLY A 18 1.85 0.11 5.31
C GLY A 18 1.59 -1.39 5.46
N ALA A 19 2.48 -2.10 6.15
CA ALA A 19 2.32 -3.51 6.45
C ALA A 19 1.07 -3.76 7.32
N ILE A 20 0.83 -2.93 8.33
CA ILE A 20 -0.39 -3.00 9.14
C ILE A 20 -1.64 -2.78 8.26
N ALA A 21 -1.61 -1.81 7.34
CA ALA A 21 -2.73 -1.53 6.44
C ALA A 21 -3.01 -2.69 5.46
N ALA A 22 -1.97 -3.37 4.97
CA ALA A 22 -2.12 -4.58 4.16
C ALA A 22 -2.71 -5.74 4.98
N GLY A 23 -2.24 -5.92 6.22
CA GLY A 23 -2.77 -6.93 7.14
C GLY A 23 -4.25 -6.69 7.51
N GLN A 24 -4.63 -5.44 7.75
CA GLN A 24 -6.04 -5.07 8.02
C GLN A 24 -6.98 -5.38 6.84
N ARG A 25 -6.46 -5.40 5.61
CA ARG A 25 -7.21 -5.82 4.41
C ARG A 25 -7.17 -7.33 4.16
N GLY A 26 -6.52 -8.11 5.04
CA GLY A 26 -6.37 -9.55 4.91
C GLY A 26 -5.40 -9.97 3.80
N TYR A 27 -4.46 -9.09 3.41
CA TYR A 27 -3.63 -9.33 2.23
C TYR A 27 -2.52 -10.37 2.44
N PHE A 28 -2.30 -10.81 3.68
CA PHE A 28 -1.29 -11.80 4.04
C PHE A 28 -1.84 -13.22 4.23
N ASP A 29 -3.16 -13.41 4.20
CA ASP A 29 -3.81 -14.67 4.58
C ASP A 29 -4.51 -15.30 3.36
N ARG A 30 -3.72 -15.59 2.32
CA ARG A 30 -4.24 -16.05 1.03
C ARG A 30 -3.51 -17.30 0.54
N ASP A 31 -4.28 -18.26 0.06
CA ASP A 31 -3.78 -19.58 -0.36
C ASP A 31 -3.20 -19.62 -1.79
N ASN A 32 -3.37 -18.55 -2.60
CA ASN A 32 -2.99 -18.56 -4.02
C ASN A 32 -2.44 -17.21 -4.52
N ASP A 33 -1.23 -16.87 -4.07
CA ASP A 33 -0.55 -15.63 -4.45
C ASP A 33 -0.23 -15.59 -5.96
N ASN A 34 -0.88 -14.68 -6.67
CA ASN A 34 -0.60 -14.38 -8.08
C ASN A 34 0.04 -12.98 -8.23
N CYS A 35 0.56 -12.65 -9.42
CA CYS A 35 1.25 -11.38 -9.66
C CYS A 35 0.40 -10.14 -9.34
N ALA A 36 -0.92 -10.20 -9.57
CA ALA A 36 -1.82 -9.09 -9.28
C ALA A 36 -2.01 -8.92 -7.76
N GLU A 37 -2.08 -10.02 -7.03
CA GLU A 37 -2.18 -10.06 -5.58
C GLU A 37 -0.95 -9.48 -4.91
N VAL A 38 0.23 -9.99 -5.27
CA VAL A 38 1.52 -9.52 -4.77
C VAL A 38 1.71 -8.03 -5.10
N GLY A 39 1.39 -7.64 -6.34
CA GLY A 39 1.43 -6.24 -6.77
C GLY A 39 0.53 -5.36 -5.92
N THR A 40 -0.71 -5.80 -5.66
CA THR A 40 -1.68 -5.10 -4.81
C THR A 40 -1.17 -4.95 -3.38
N THR A 41 -0.61 -6.00 -2.80
CA THR A 41 -0.03 -5.98 -1.46
C THR A 41 1.13 -5.00 -1.37
N VAL A 42 2.08 -5.05 -2.31
CA VAL A 42 3.23 -4.14 -2.35
C VAL A 42 2.80 -2.68 -2.51
N VAL A 43 1.90 -2.39 -3.44
CA VAL A 43 1.35 -1.04 -3.64
C VAL A 43 0.65 -0.57 -2.37
N THR A 44 -0.08 -1.45 -1.68
CA THR A 44 -0.75 -1.09 -0.43
C THR A 44 0.23 -0.80 0.70
N VAL A 45 1.36 -1.49 0.79
CA VAL A 45 2.39 -1.17 1.80
C VAL A 45 3.03 0.19 1.52
N ILE A 46 3.25 0.56 0.26
CA ILE A 46 3.92 1.82 -0.10
C ILE A 46 2.94 3.00 -0.04
N ALA A 47 1.75 2.86 -0.62
CA ALA A 47 0.76 3.92 -0.77
C ALA A 47 -0.27 3.95 0.35
N GLY A 48 -0.48 2.85 1.09
CA GLY A 48 -1.43 2.76 2.20
C GLY A 48 -1.24 3.85 3.26
N PRO A 49 -0.01 4.16 3.71
CA PRO A 49 0.24 5.21 4.70
C PRO A 49 -0.18 6.62 4.24
N LEU A 50 -0.30 6.87 2.92
CA LEU A 50 -0.76 8.17 2.39
C LEU A 50 -2.16 8.53 2.93
N ASN A 51 -3.04 7.54 3.10
CA ASN A 51 -4.39 7.75 3.66
C ASN A 51 -4.35 8.29 5.10
N TYR A 52 -3.34 7.90 5.89
CA TYR A 52 -3.21 8.31 7.29
C TYR A 52 -2.62 9.72 7.46
N VAL A 53 -1.97 10.24 6.41
CA VAL A 53 -1.48 11.62 6.36
C VAL A 53 -2.45 12.57 5.63
N GLY A 54 -3.68 12.11 5.37
CA GLY A 54 -4.76 12.91 4.78
C GLY A 54 -4.69 13.08 3.26
N LEU A 55 -3.81 12.32 2.59
CA LEU A 55 -3.78 12.25 1.14
C LEU A 55 -4.75 11.15 0.69
N ASN A 56 -5.68 11.48 -0.21
CA ASN A 56 -6.60 10.52 -0.84
C ASN A 56 -6.15 10.24 -2.29
N PRO A 57 -5.25 9.26 -2.51
CA PRO A 57 -4.82 8.92 -3.85
C PRO A 57 -5.95 8.20 -4.60
N GLU A 58 -6.69 8.94 -5.41
CA GLU A 58 -7.70 8.38 -6.31
C GLU A 58 -7.02 7.92 -7.60
N LEU A 59 -7.36 6.72 -8.08
CA LEU A 59 -6.94 6.24 -9.38
C LEU A 59 -8.09 6.45 -10.36
N GLU A 60 -7.87 7.27 -11.39
CA GLU A 60 -8.81 7.39 -12.51
C GLU A 60 -8.75 6.10 -13.34
N CYS A 61 -9.72 5.22 -13.11
CA CYS A 61 -9.88 3.98 -13.86
C CYS A 61 -11.02 4.16 -14.87
N ASP A 62 -10.70 4.09 -16.17
CA ASP A 62 -11.71 3.90 -17.21
C ASP A 62 -12.23 2.46 -17.13
N VAL A 63 -13.31 2.27 -16.37
CA VAL A 63 -13.97 0.97 -16.27
C VAL A 63 -14.95 0.81 -17.44
N PRO A 64 -14.87 -0.29 -18.22
CA PRO A 64 -15.81 -0.53 -19.29
C PRO A 64 -17.23 -0.70 -18.72
N GLN A 65 -18.22 -0.22 -19.47
CA GLN A 65 -19.63 -0.31 -19.09
C GLN A 65 -19.99 -1.78 -18.88
N PRO A 66 -20.63 -2.17 -17.77
CA PRO A 66 -21.03 -3.56 -17.55
C PRO A 66 -21.95 -4.01 -18.68
N SER A 67 -21.68 -5.20 -19.22
CA SER A 67 -22.54 -5.80 -20.24
C SER A 67 -23.91 -6.08 -19.63
N LYS A 68 -24.99 -5.78 -20.38
CA LYS A 68 -26.38 -6.08 -19.98
C LYS A 68 -26.64 -7.57 -19.94
#